data_AF-G0NKV7-F1
#
_entry.id   AF-G0NKV7-F1
#
_cell.length_a   1.000
_cell.length_b   1.000
_cell.length_c   1.000
_cell.angle_alpha   90.00
_cell.angle_beta   90.00
_cell.angle_gamma   90.00
#
_symmetry.space_group_name_H-M   'P 1'
#
loop_
_entity.id
_entity.type
_entity.pdbx_description
1 polymer ?
#
loop_
_entity_poly.entity_id
_entity_poly.type
_entity_poly.pdbx_seq_one_letter_code
_entity_poly.pdbx_strand_id
1 'polypeptide(L)'
;MNSIIKTFNVPVGNELFEVKISHDQYLNKMIIKVNGEIQTTKKPWKIDRTIDEYQFEIGNKSIVPRMLREAALVTIITRKMYDTYTYLVKINGRMLQKYKEEFRGKFLAWRINVDEGKAVTVYLDKNNNVLWFGGRRIGRIQFQANEFLLWFTIFKKPGEITKGYINRKLDYICTYNGRRCRPVDFELEDIRGSFSKKYL
;
A
#
# COMPACT_ATOMS: atom_id res chain seq x y z
N MET A 1 -24.62 1.97 -1.63
CA MET A 1 -24.00 0.63 -1.69
C MET A 1 -22.64 0.73 -1.01
N ASN A 2 -22.50 0.21 0.22
CA ASN A 2 -21.32 0.42 1.05
C ASN A 2 -20.33 -0.73 0.86
N SER A 3 -19.53 -0.66 -0.21
CA SER A 3 -18.37 -1.54 -0.34
C SER A 3 -17.25 -1.05 0.58
N ILE A 4 -16.74 -1.93 1.44
CA ILE A 4 -15.54 -1.61 2.21
C ILE A 4 -14.35 -1.68 1.26
N ILE A 5 -13.59 -0.58 1.21
CA ILE A 5 -12.34 -0.51 0.44
C ILE A 5 -11.17 -0.46 1.42
N LYS A 6 -10.27 -1.42 1.31
CA LYS A 6 -8.99 -1.44 2.03
C LYS A 6 -7.86 -1.44 1.02
N THR A 7 -6.87 -0.58 1.23
CA THR A 7 -5.67 -0.52 0.38
C THR A 7 -4.45 -0.68 1.27
N PHE A 8 -3.48 -1.48 0.85
CA PHE A 8 -2.20 -1.63 1.52
C PHE A 8 -1.12 -1.89 0.48
N ASN A 9 0.13 -1.63 0.83
CA ASN A 9 1.26 -1.89 -0.06
C ASN A 9 2.08 -3.06 0.48
N VAL A 10 2.46 -3.95 -0.44
CA VAL A 10 3.26 -5.13 -0.16
C VAL A 10 4.52 -5.06 -1.00
N PRO A 11 5.67 -4.75 -0.39
CA PRO A 11 6.95 -4.89 -1.06
C PRO A 11 7.27 -6.37 -1.31
N VAL A 12 7.91 -6.66 -2.42
CA VAL A 12 8.44 -7.99 -2.77
C VAL A 12 9.76 -7.74 -3.49
N GLY A 13 10.87 -8.18 -2.89
CA GLY A 13 12.22 -7.80 -3.30
C GLY A 13 12.44 -6.28 -3.37
N ASN A 14 12.65 -5.79 -4.59
CA ASN A 14 12.89 -4.38 -4.89
C ASN A 14 11.71 -3.69 -5.58
N GLU A 15 10.52 -4.29 -5.47
CA GLU A 15 9.28 -3.71 -5.99
C GLU A 15 8.27 -3.51 -4.87
N LEU A 16 7.37 -2.53 -5.06
CA LEU A 16 6.25 -2.27 -4.17
C LEU A 16 4.94 -2.54 -4.92
N PHE A 17 4.07 -3.38 -4.36
CA PHE A 17 2.79 -3.74 -4.96
C PHE A 17 1.63 -3.10 -4.17
N GLU A 18 0.76 -2.35 -4.82
CA GLU A 18 -0.48 -1.86 -4.21
C GLU A 18 -1.54 -2.96 -4.27
N VAL A 19 -2.02 -3.42 -3.12
CA VAL A 19 -3.14 -4.34 -3.01
C VAL A 19 -4.38 -3.57 -2.56
N LYS A 20 -5.46 -3.69 -3.32
CA LYS A 20 -6.76 -3.07 -3.03
C LYS A 20 -7.84 -4.13 -2.96
N ILE A 21 -8.53 -4.16 -1.83
CA ILE A 21 -9.66 -5.04 -1.55
C ILE A 21 -10.93 -4.20 -1.61
N SER A 22 -11.92 -4.66 -2.36
CA SER A 22 -13.28 -4.15 -2.34
C SER A 22 -14.22 -5.28 -1.94
N HIS A 23 -14.91 -5.14 -0.82
CA HIS A 23 -15.87 -6.15 -0.35
C HIS A 23 -17.28 -5.58 -0.29
N ASP A 24 -18.15 -6.11 -1.15
CA ASP A 24 -19.59 -5.92 -1.07
C ASP A 24 -20.16 -6.93 -0.06
N GLN A 25 -20.49 -6.43 1.13
CA GLN A 25 -20.97 -7.24 2.24
C GLN A 25 -22.39 -7.77 2.04
N TYR A 26 -23.18 -7.15 1.14
CA TYR A 26 -24.54 -7.56 0.83
C TYR A 26 -24.53 -8.72 -0.17
N LEU A 27 -23.75 -8.57 -1.24
CA LEU A 27 -23.55 -9.63 -2.23
C LEU A 27 -22.55 -10.70 -1.80
N ASN A 28 -21.90 -10.51 -0.65
CA ASN A 28 -20.76 -11.29 -0.17
C ASN A 28 -19.71 -11.51 -1.27
N LYS A 29 -19.41 -10.43 -2.01
CA LYS A 29 -18.54 -10.45 -3.19
C LYS A 29 -17.29 -9.62 -2.91
N MET A 30 -16.14 -10.27 -2.99
CA MET A 30 -14.84 -9.61 -2.85
C MET A 30 -14.13 -9.50 -4.20
N ILE A 31 -13.60 -8.32 -4.47
CA ILE A 31 -12.75 -8.00 -5.62
C ILE A 31 -11.39 -7.59 -5.09
N ILE A 32 -10.35 -8.28 -5.53
CA ILE A 32 -8.97 -7.99 -5.17
C ILE A 32 -8.26 -7.46 -6.41
N LYS A 33 -7.59 -6.32 -6.26
CA LYS A 33 -6.76 -5.71 -7.31
C LYS A 33 -5.34 -5.58 -6.83
N VAL A 34 -4.38 -5.88 -7.69
CA VAL A 34 -2.94 -5.67 -7.46
C VAL A 34 -2.44 -4.72 -8.53
N ASN A 35 -1.86 -3.59 -8.14
CA ASN A 35 -1.43 -2.51 -9.04
C ASN A 35 -2.53 -2.02 -10.00
N GLY A 36 -3.79 -2.12 -9.57
CA GLY A 36 -4.97 -1.78 -10.36
C GLY A 36 -5.56 -2.92 -11.20
N GLU A 37 -4.82 -4.02 -11.39
CA GLU A 37 -5.27 -5.19 -12.16
C GLU A 37 -6.06 -6.15 -11.27
N ILE A 38 -7.21 -6.62 -11.76
CA ILE A 38 -8.05 -7.57 -11.01
C ILE A 38 -7.30 -8.89 -10.93
N GLN A 39 -7.04 -9.35 -9.71
CA GLN A 39 -6.60 -10.72 -9.48
C GLN A 39 -7.83 -11.61 -9.58
N THR A 40 -7.83 -12.55 -10.52
CA THR A 40 -8.86 -13.59 -10.63
C THR A 40 -8.78 -14.46 -9.39
N THR A 41 -9.53 -14.11 -8.35
CA THR A 41 -9.59 -14.94 -7.16
C THR A 41 -10.39 -16.19 -7.49
N LYS A 42 -9.76 -17.36 -7.33
CA LYS A 42 -10.47 -18.61 -7.09
C LYS A 42 -11.51 -18.36 -5.98
N LYS A 43 -12.62 -19.10 -6.00
CA LYS A 43 -13.60 -19.05 -4.89
C LYS A 43 -12.85 -19.13 -3.55
N PRO A 44 -13.24 -18.35 -2.54
CA PRO A 44 -12.58 -18.42 -1.25
C PRO A 44 -12.57 -19.84 -0.71
N TRP A 45 -11.48 -20.19 -0.03
CA TRP A 45 -11.49 -21.36 0.83
C TRP A 45 -12.33 -21.02 2.06
N LYS A 46 -13.46 -21.72 2.22
CA LYS A 46 -14.28 -21.59 3.42
C LYS A 46 -13.66 -22.42 4.54
N ILE A 47 -13.11 -21.76 5.55
CA ILE A 47 -12.59 -22.45 6.75
C ILE A 47 -13.77 -22.85 7.64
N ASP A 48 -14.74 -21.95 7.80
CA ASP A 48 -16.01 -22.21 8.47
C ASP A 48 -17.13 -21.31 7.92
N ARG A 49 -18.29 -21.25 8.59
CA ARG A 49 -19.45 -20.43 8.17
C ARG A 49 -19.20 -18.92 8.22
N THR A 50 -18.19 -18.48 8.95
CA THR A 50 -17.88 -17.09 9.27
C THR A 50 -16.51 -16.64 8.75
N ILE A 51 -15.67 -17.57 8.30
CA ILE A 51 -14.29 -17.32 7.88
C ILE A 51 -14.09 -17.74 6.43
N ASP A 52 -13.79 -16.77 5.59
CA ASP A 52 -13.36 -16.97 4.21
C ASP A 52 -11.87 -16.63 4.06
N GLU A 53 -11.14 -17.45 3.33
CA GLU A 53 -9.73 -17.23 3.03
C GLU A 53 -9.50 -17.08 1.51
N TYR A 54 -8.76 -16.04 1.14
CA TYR A 54 -8.39 -15.72 -0.23
C TYR A 54 -6.88 -15.70 -0.34
N GLN A 55 -6.33 -16.48 -1.26
CA GLN A 55 -4.90 -16.55 -1.51
C GLN A 55 -4.60 -16.18 -2.96
N PHE A 56 -3.56 -15.38 -3.15
CA PHE A 56 -3.01 -15.04 -4.45
C PHE A 56 -1.53 -14.71 -4.31
N GLU A 57 -0.78 -14.96 -5.37
CA GLU A 57 0.63 -14.59 -5.43
C GLU A 57 0.77 -13.21 -6.06
N ILE A 58 1.70 -12.43 -5.52
CA ILE A 58 2.18 -11.19 -6.13
C ILE A 58 3.68 -11.30 -6.38
N GLY A 59 4.17 -10.53 -7.33
CA GLY A 59 5.55 -10.68 -7.83
C GLY A 59 5.64 -11.74 -8.92
N ASN A 60 6.79 -12.42 -9.01
CA ASN A 60 7.03 -13.50 -9.97
C ASN A 60 6.72 -13.13 -11.45
N LYS A 61 7.07 -11.90 -11.87
CA LYS A 61 6.84 -11.47 -13.24
C LYS A 61 7.62 -12.35 -14.22
N SER A 62 6.93 -12.83 -15.25
CA SER A 62 7.49 -13.73 -16.28
C SER A 62 8.74 -13.17 -16.96
N ILE A 63 8.86 -11.83 -17.01
CA ILE A 63 9.94 -11.09 -17.65
C ILE A 63 11.27 -11.19 -16.87
N VAL A 64 11.25 -11.53 -15.58
CA VAL A 64 12.48 -11.65 -14.76
C VAL A 64 13.02 -13.09 -14.84
N PRO A 65 14.33 -13.32 -14.92
CA PRO A 65 14.91 -14.66 -14.88
C PRO A 65 14.43 -15.44 -13.64
N ARG A 66 14.02 -16.70 -13.81
CA ARG A 66 13.36 -17.52 -12.76
C ARG A 66 14.13 -17.53 -11.43
N MET A 67 15.46 -17.54 -11.47
CA MET A 67 16.34 -17.54 -10.30
C MET A 67 16.33 -16.24 -9.48
N LEU A 68 15.87 -15.13 -10.08
CA LEU A 68 15.79 -13.81 -9.46
C LEU A 68 14.33 -13.42 -9.15
N ARG A 69 13.38 -14.34 -9.37
CA ARG A 69 11.97 -14.06 -9.13
C ARG A 69 11.69 -14.17 -7.64
N GLU A 70 11.39 -13.04 -7.04
CA GLU A 70 10.76 -13.00 -5.74
C GLU A 70 9.24 -12.99 -5.90
N ALA A 71 8.58 -13.83 -5.12
CA ALA A 71 7.14 -13.92 -5.05
C ALA A 71 6.72 -13.82 -3.58
N ALA A 72 5.56 -13.24 -3.34
CA ALA A 72 4.93 -13.30 -2.03
C ALA A 72 3.53 -13.87 -2.16
N LEU A 73 3.23 -14.85 -1.31
CA LEU A 73 1.87 -15.34 -1.13
C LEU A 73 1.14 -14.37 -0.21
N VAL A 74 0.10 -13.72 -0.72
CA VAL A 74 -0.78 -12.87 0.07
C VAL A 74 -2.01 -13.66 0.43
N THR A 75 -2.32 -13.68 1.72
CA THR A 75 -3.52 -14.33 2.26
C THR A 75 -4.39 -13.28 2.93
N ILE A 76 -5.63 -13.15 2.47
CA ILE A 76 -6.66 -12.32 3.09
C ILE A 76 -7.64 -13.23 3.78
N ILE A 77 -7.75 -13.11 5.09
CA ILE A 77 -8.73 -13.83 5.91
C ILE A 77 -9.80 -12.81 6.28
N THR A 78 -11.03 -13.08 5.87
CA THR A 78 -12.19 -12.32 6.33
C THR A 78 -12.85 -13.10 7.46
N ARG A 79 -13.30 -12.40 8.49
CA ARG A 79 -14.13 -12.99 9.55
C ARG A 79 -15.35 -12.13 9.77
N LYS A 80 -16.52 -12.73 9.62
CA LYS A 80 -17.81 -12.12 9.93
C LYS A 80 -18.12 -12.33 11.41
N MET A 81 -18.32 -11.24 12.14
CA MET A 81 -18.83 -11.26 13.51
C MET A 81 -20.08 -10.38 13.57
N TYR A 82 -21.24 -11.01 13.74
CA TYR A 82 -22.55 -10.34 13.67
C TYR A 82 -22.70 -9.57 12.34
N ASP A 83 -22.87 -8.26 12.41
CA ASP A 83 -22.98 -7.34 11.27
C ASP A 83 -21.65 -6.67 10.88
N THR A 84 -20.53 -7.13 11.44
CA THR A 84 -19.20 -6.55 11.18
C THR A 84 -18.29 -7.56 10.50
N TYR A 85 -17.36 -7.05 9.68
CA TYR A 85 -16.32 -7.86 9.04
C TYR A 85 -14.95 -7.35 9.46
N THR A 86 -14.12 -8.27 9.92
CA THR A 86 -12.70 -8.01 10.17
C THR A 86 -11.86 -8.64 9.06
N TYR A 87 -10.77 -7.95 8.69
CA TYR A 87 -9.86 -8.42 7.65
C TYR A 87 -8.48 -8.58 8.26
N LEU A 88 -7.89 -9.76 8.08
CA LEU A 88 -6.51 -10.04 8.45
C LEU A 88 -5.74 -10.31 7.17
N VAL A 89 -4.59 -9.67 7.04
CA VAL A 89 -3.70 -9.84 5.89
C VAL A 89 -2.42 -10.49 6.35
N LYS A 90 -2.06 -11.59 5.70
CA LYS A 90 -0.76 -12.25 5.84
C LYS A 90 0.01 -12.19 4.53
N ILE A 91 1.33 -12.10 4.65
CA ILE A 91 2.28 -12.09 3.54
C ILE A 91 3.33 -13.15 3.89
N ASN A 92 3.46 -14.18 3.05
CA ASN A 92 4.31 -15.34 3.32
C ASN A 92 4.07 -15.94 4.73
N GLY A 93 2.79 -16.04 5.12
CA GLY A 93 2.37 -16.55 6.43
C GLY A 93 2.56 -15.59 7.61
N ARG A 94 3.23 -14.45 7.45
CA ARG A 94 3.43 -13.43 8.51
C ARG A 94 2.37 -12.35 8.44
N MET A 95 1.96 -11.81 9.59
CA MET A 95 0.99 -10.70 9.64
C MET A 95 1.53 -9.43 8.95
N LEU A 96 0.66 -8.69 8.25
CA LEU A 96 1.02 -7.43 7.58
C LEU A 96 1.72 -6.44 8.52
N GLN A 97 1.35 -6.40 9.81
CA GLN A 97 1.97 -5.51 10.78
C GLN A 97 3.47 -5.79 10.97
N LYS A 98 3.84 -7.07 11.17
CA LYS A 98 5.26 -7.48 11.24
C LYS A 98 6.00 -7.15 9.95
N TYR A 99 5.30 -7.30 8.81
CA TYR A 99 5.84 -6.91 7.52
C TYR A 99 6.13 -5.39 7.51
N LYS A 100 5.17 -4.55 7.88
CA LYS A 100 5.31 -3.07 7.94
C LYS A 100 6.47 -2.61 8.84
N GLU A 101 6.74 -3.30 9.95
CA GLU A 101 7.87 -3.00 10.83
C GLU A 101 9.22 -3.16 10.13
N GLU A 102 9.40 -4.26 9.38
CA GLU A 102 10.59 -4.49 8.54
C GLU A 102 10.74 -3.37 7.47
N PHE A 103 9.63 -2.86 6.93
CA PHE A 103 9.66 -1.78 5.93
C PHE A 103 9.99 -0.40 6.45
N ARG A 104 9.75 -0.11 7.73
CA ARG A 104 10.07 1.20 8.32
C ARG A 104 11.57 1.53 8.18
N GLY A 105 12.41 0.49 8.18
CA GLY A 105 13.85 0.62 7.94
C GLY A 105 14.21 1.03 6.51
N LYS A 106 13.48 0.54 5.51
CA LYS A 106 13.81 0.69 4.07
C LYS A 106 13.04 1.83 3.38
N PHE A 107 11.78 2.05 3.74
CA PHE A 107 10.90 2.99 3.06
C PHE A 107 10.50 4.18 3.93
N LEU A 108 10.37 5.35 3.30
CA LEU A 108 9.64 6.49 3.84
C LEU A 108 8.31 6.61 3.12
N ALA A 109 7.28 7.12 3.79
CA ALA A 109 5.97 7.31 3.21
C ALA A 109 5.40 8.69 3.55
N TRP A 110 4.72 9.29 2.57
CA TRP A 110 4.00 10.54 2.77
C TRP A 110 2.58 10.46 2.23
N ARG A 111 1.66 11.04 2.98
CA ARG A 111 0.27 11.27 2.58
C ARG A 111 0.20 12.59 1.84
N ILE A 112 -0.27 12.52 0.61
CA ILE A 112 -0.46 13.62 -0.31
C ILE A 112 -1.95 13.87 -0.46
N ASN A 113 -2.39 15.09 -0.17
CA ASN A 113 -3.76 15.53 -0.45
C ASN A 113 -3.82 15.99 -1.90
N VAL A 114 -4.54 15.23 -2.72
CA VAL A 114 -4.63 15.50 -4.16
C VAL A 114 -5.69 16.55 -4.44
N ASP A 115 -6.88 16.37 -3.85
CA ASP A 115 -8.07 17.23 -3.92
C ASP A 115 -8.89 17.11 -2.62
N GLU A 116 -10.01 17.83 -2.48
CA GLU A 116 -10.88 17.76 -1.31
C GLU A 116 -11.30 16.32 -0.99
N GLY A 117 -11.00 15.87 0.23
CA GLY A 117 -11.32 14.53 0.72
C GLY A 117 -10.50 13.38 0.12
N LYS A 118 -9.65 13.63 -0.89
CA LYS A 118 -8.85 12.58 -1.54
C LYS A 118 -7.38 12.70 -1.18
N ALA A 119 -6.92 11.73 -0.40
CA ALA A 119 -5.51 11.56 -0.07
C ALA A 119 -4.97 10.27 -0.66
N VAL A 120 -3.70 10.30 -1.07
CA VAL A 120 -2.94 9.15 -1.53
C VAL A 120 -1.62 9.05 -0.79
N THR A 121 -0.99 7.88 -0.83
CA THR A 121 0.32 7.66 -0.21
C THR A 121 1.37 7.39 -1.28
N VAL A 122 2.52 8.02 -1.14
CA VAL A 122 3.73 7.75 -1.93
C VAL A 122 4.80 7.14 -1.02
N TYR A 123 5.67 6.31 -1.59
CA TYR A 123 6.69 5.58 -0.84
C TYR A 123 8.06 5.77 -1.49
N LEU A 124 9.05 6.24 -0.73
CA LEU A 124 10.44 6.34 -1.18
C LEU A 124 11.22 5.16 -0.61
N ASP A 125 11.83 4.35 -1.48
CA ASP A 125 12.90 3.43 -1.10
C ASP A 125 14.18 4.23 -0.84
N LYS A 126 14.61 4.33 0.41
CA LYS A 126 15.79 5.14 0.81
C LYS A 126 17.09 4.59 0.23
N ASN A 127 17.16 3.28 0.01
CA ASN A 127 18.39 2.63 -0.40
C ASN A 127 18.59 2.77 -1.91
N ASN A 128 17.50 2.65 -2.68
CA ASN A 128 17.53 2.73 -4.13
C ASN A 128 17.18 4.12 -4.67
N ASN A 129 16.73 5.05 -3.82
CA ASN A 129 16.21 6.37 -4.19
C ASN A 129 15.05 6.30 -5.19
N VAL A 130 14.23 5.24 -5.14
CA VAL A 130 13.10 5.04 -6.05
C VAL A 130 11.81 5.44 -5.36
N LEU A 131 11.03 6.32 -6.00
CA LEU A 131 9.71 6.70 -5.53
C LEU A 131 8.63 5.81 -6.15
N TRP A 132 7.65 5.42 -5.34
CA TRP A 132 6.55 4.54 -5.70
C TRP A 132 5.20 5.19 -5.42
N PHE A 133 4.26 5.00 -6.34
CA PHE A 133 2.86 5.41 -6.22
C PHE A 133 1.97 4.39 -6.94
N GLY A 134 0.93 3.89 -6.27
CA GLY A 134 0.01 2.90 -6.86
C GLY A 134 0.73 1.64 -7.36
N GLY A 135 1.80 1.23 -6.68
CA GLY A 135 2.65 0.11 -7.07
C GLY A 135 3.48 0.31 -8.34
N ARG A 136 3.61 1.56 -8.82
CA ARG A 136 4.44 1.92 -9.96
C ARG A 136 5.58 2.83 -9.53
N ARG A 137 6.75 2.66 -10.18
CA ARG A 137 7.86 3.60 -10.04
C ARG A 137 7.48 4.92 -10.68
N ILE A 138 7.74 6.01 -9.98
CA ILE A 138 7.48 7.37 -10.45
C ILE A 138 8.68 8.26 -10.16
N GLY A 139 8.69 9.39 -10.83
CA GLY A 139 9.67 10.44 -10.61
C GLY A 139 11.03 10.20 -11.25
N ARG A 140 11.88 11.20 -11.14
CA ARG A 140 13.24 11.25 -11.68
C ARG A 140 14.13 11.95 -10.68
N ILE A 141 15.30 11.35 -10.43
CA ILE A 141 16.32 11.97 -9.60
C ILE A 141 17.13 12.93 -10.48
N GLN A 142 17.36 14.12 -9.97
CA GLN A 142 18.31 15.07 -10.51
C GLN A 142 19.32 15.39 -9.41
N PHE A 143 20.60 15.30 -9.74
CA PHE A 143 21.67 15.78 -8.86
C PHE A 143 22.09 17.16 -9.36
N GLN A 144 21.82 18.20 -8.57
CA GLN A 144 22.34 19.55 -8.80
C GLN A 144 23.28 19.89 -7.64
N ALA A 145 24.54 20.23 -7.94
CA ALA A 145 25.52 20.64 -6.93
C ALA A 145 25.65 19.69 -5.71
N ASN A 146 25.58 18.37 -5.94
CA ASN A 146 25.55 17.32 -4.90
C ASN A 146 24.31 17.28 -4.00
N GLU A 147 23.26 18.04 -4.32
CA GLU A 147 21.99 17.97 -3.60
C GLU A 147 21.07 16.90 -4.21
N PHE A 148 20.42 16.14 -3.33
CA PHE A 148 19.42 15.16 -3.71
C PHE A 148 18.10 15.86 -4.01
N LEU A 149 17.64 15.76 -5.25
CA LEU A 149 16.35 16.25 -5.69
C LEU A 149 15.64 15.17 -6.52
N LEU A 150 14.44 14.76 -6.09
CA LEU A 150 13.61 13.81 -6.82
C LEU A 150 12.30 14.48 -7.20
N TRP A 151 12.11 14.74 -8.50
CA TRP A 151 10.89 15.31 -9.05
C TRP A 151 9.89 14.21 -9.40
N PHE A 152 8.61 14.43 -9.17
CA PHE A 152 7.55 13.53 -9.58
C PHE A 152 6.27 14.26 -9.96
N THR A 153 5.38 13.58 -10.68
CA THR A 153 4.07 14.11 -11.06
C THR A 153 3.00 13.08 -10.73
N ILE A 154 1.98 13.51 -10.00
CA ILE A 154 0.81 12.69 -9.67
C ILE A 154 -0.43 13.53 -10.01
N PHE A 155 -1.40 12.93 -10.71
CA PHE A 155 -2.62 13.63 -11.16
C PHE A 155 -2.36 14.99 -11.83
N LYS A 156 -1.33 15.06 -12.68
CA LYS A 156 -0.87 16.27 -13.39
C LYS A 156 -0.38 17.42 -12.51
N LYS A 157 -0.23 17.22 -11.20
CA LYS A 157 0.37 18.21 -10.29
C LYS A 157 1.80 17.78 -9.92
N PRO A 158 2.74 18.72 -9.83
CA PRO A 158 4.14 18.42 -9.54
C PRO A 158 4.33 18.15 -8.05
N GLY A 159 5.34 17.35 -7.73
CA GLY A 159 5.89 17.20 -6.40
C GLY A 159 7.38 16.95 -6.46
N GLU A 160 8.03 17.10 -5.31
CA GLU A 160 9.47 16.94 -5.17
C GLU A 160 9.79 16.32 -3.81
N ILE A 161 10.93 15.64 -3.76
CA ILE A 161 11.55 15.18 -2.52
C ILE A 161 12.97 15.69 -2.49
N THR A 162 13.30 16.43 -1.44
CA THR A 162 14.65 16.92 -1.16
C THR A 162 15.18 16.30 0.12
N LYS A 163 16.51 16.31 0.28
CA LYS A 163 17.14 16.07 1.60
C LYS A 163 17.31 17.42 2.30
N GLY A 164 16.90 17.50 3.55
CA GLY A 164 17.03 18.70 4.37
C GLY A 164 17.13 18.37 5.84
N TYR A 165 17.37 19.37 6.68
CA TYR A 165 17.44 19.17 8.13
C TYR A 165 16.08 19.40 8.77
N ILE A 166 15.57 18.39 9.48
CA ILE A 166 14.41 18.49 10.37
C ILE A 166 14.92 18.24 11.79
N ASN A 167 14.73 19.19 12.71
CA ASN A 167 15.19 19.07 14.10
C ASN A 167 16.67 18.67 14.20
N ARG A 168 17.54 19.29 13.38
CA ARG A 168 18.99 19.01 13.29
C ARG A 168 19.36 17.60 12.80
N LYS A 169 18.41 16.82 12.30
CA LYS A 169 18.65 15.52 11.66
C LYS A 169 18.40 15.64 10.17
N LEU A 170 19.32 15.08 9.36
CA LEU A 170 19.12 14.96 7.92
C LEU A 170 17.95 14.01 7.66
N ASP A 171 16.98 14.47 6.89
CA ASP A 171 15.75 13.75 6.56
C ASP A 171 15.26 14.12 5.16
N TYR A 172 14.24 13.41 4.68
CA TYR A 172 13.61 13.66 3.38
C TYR A 172 12.36 14.52 3.56
N ILE A 173 12.24 15.56 2.75
CA ILE A 173 11.12 16.50 2.75
C ILE A 173 10.35 16.32 1.46
N CYS A 174 9.11 15.84 1.55
CA CYS A 174 8.18 15.78 0.41
C CYS A 174 7.39 17.08 0.34
N THR A 175 7.32 17.67 -0.85
CA THR A 175 6.36 18.70 -1.19
C THR A 175 5.55 18.28 -2.43
N TYR A 176 4.29 18.70 -2.48
CA TYR A 176 3.39 18.44 -3.59
C TYR A 176 2.52 19.66 -3.82
N ASN A 177 2.52 20.17 -5.05
CA ASN A 177 1.85 21.41 -5.44
C ASN A 177 2.17 22.58 -4.49
N GLY A 178 3.46 22.73 -4.15
CA GLY A 178 3.97 23.77 -3.24
C GLY A 178 3.64 23.57 -1.75
N ARG A 179 3.00 22.46 -1.36
CA ARG A 179 2.62 22.18 0.03
C ARG A 179 3.38 20.98 0.58
N ARG A 180 3.81 21.06 1.83
CA ARG A 180 4.52 19.97 2.50
C ARG A 180 3.59 18.76 2.69
N CYS A 181 4.06 17.57 2.29
CA CYS A 181 3.34 16.32 2.49
C CYS A 181 3.39 15.91 3.97
N ARG A 182 2.36 15.22 4.46
CA ARG A 182 2.36 14.71 5.84
C ARG A 182 3.09 13.36 5.87
N PRO A 183 4.13 13.15 6.68
CA PRO A 183 4.74 11.83 6.83
C PRO A 183 3.71 10.84 7.38
N VAL A 184 3.74 9.61 6.87
CA VAL A 184 2.90 8.52 7.35
C VAL A 184 3.72 7.67 8.30
N ASP A 185 3.26 7.55 9.54
CA ASP A 185 3.80 6.55 10.43
C ASP A 185 3.15 5.20 10.10
N PHE A 186 3.96 4.16 9.90
CA PHE A 186 3.49 2.84 9.48
C PHE A 186 2.62 2.15 10.56
N GLU A 187 2.58 2.71 11.77
CA GLU A 187 1.92 2.15 12.96
C GLU A 187 0.39 2.28 12.99
N LEU A 188 -0.25 3.12 12.16
CA LEU A 188 -1.64 3.56 12.42
C LEU A 188 -2.71 3.25 11.36
N GLU A 189 -2.37 2.61 10.24
CA GLU A 189 -3.43 2.06 9.37
C GLU A 189 -3.84 0.66 9.85
N ASP A 190 -4.58 0.70 10.96
CA ASP A 190 -5.25 -0.45 11.54
C ASP A 190 -6.25 -1.00 10.52
N ILE A 191 -6.10 -2.27 10.14
CA ILE A 191 -7.07 -2.97 9.29
C ILE A 191 -8.36 -3.27 10.09
N ARG A 192 -8.43 -2.86 11.36
CA ARG A 192 -9.64 -2.87 12.17
C ARG A 192 -10.60 -1.77 11.72
N GLY A 193 -11.38 -2.06 10.68
CA GLY A 193 -12.61 -1.32 10.40
C GLY A 193 -13.80 -2.07 10.99
N SER A 194 -14.24 -1.71 12.20
CA SER A 194 -15.57 -2.07 12.68
C SER A 194 -16.55 -0.99 12.23
N PHE A 195 -17.42 -1.30 11.28
CA PHE A 195 -18.60 -0.49 11.01
C PHE A 195 -19.78 -1.09 11.77
N SER A 196 -20.17 -0.50 12.89
CA SER A 196 -21.48 -0.80 13.48
C SER A 196 -22.55 -0.14 12.62
N LYS A 197 -23.62 -0.89 12.28
CA LYS A 197 -24.85 -0.29 11.77
C LYS A 197 -25.28 0.82 12.74
N LYS A 198 -25.27 2.08 12.31
CA LYS A 198 -26.19 3.05 12.87
C LYS A 198 -27.53 2.73 12.22
N TYR A 199 -28.36 2.00 12.94
CA TYR A 199 -29.78 1.90 12.61
C TYR A 199 -30.36 3.30 12.68
N LEU A 200 -30.98 3.74 11.58
CA LEU A 200 -31.95 4.84 11.56
C LEU A 200 -33.17 4.44 12.39
#